data_AF-C9RLV6-F1
#
_entry.id   AF-C9RLV6-F1
#
_cell.length_a   1.000
_cell.length_b   1.000
_cell.length_c   1.000
_cell.angle_alpha   90.00
_cell.angle_beta   90.00
_cell.angle_gamma   90.00
#
_symmetry.space_group_name_H-M   'P 1'
#
loop_
_entity.id
_entity.type
_entity.pdbx_description
1 polymer ?
#
loop_
_entity_poly.entity_id
_entity_poly.type
_entity_poly.pdbx_seq_one_letter_code
_entity_poly.pdbx_strand_id
1 'polypeptide(L)'
;MIKGVSYFGVRSPKFARMDLVQIKEAGYNAVLHTWSEEDLQYYYDTMKQIVNESAAMGLSVYVNPWGVGRVFGGEAYSELTARNHDMCQVALDGKPKVAACPNHPEFRAYMHKWIATVCETDVSTIFWDEPHFYFEKGGLSNWSCRCEKCREKFRTKFGYEMPAELTDDVKLFREESLIDFLDEMTQDVKARGKRNCVCMLPPWFPAGLDDWGRVARLDAVDEIASDPYWERGASEEWVREKYRETANKLVEVATRYRKSVQMWVKAYQIEAGRENDLAIAVAESRAAGIKNIFAWSYRGTETLSWLKSDNPDEVARVFRKAVL
;
A
#
# COMPACT_ATOMS: atom_id res chain seq x y z
N MET A 1 10.93 -2.28 17.31
CA MET A 1 9.67 -1.50 17.36
C MET A 1 9.82 -0.35 16.41
N ILE A 2 8.97 -0.29 15.39
CA ILE A 2 8.98 0.78 14.39
C ILE A 2 7.85 1.76 14.70
N LYS A 3 8.17 3.05 14.65
CA LYS A 3 7.23 4.16 14.79
C LYS A 3 7.45 5.04 13.58
N GLY A 4 6.54 4.96 12.62
CA GLY A 4 6.71 5.60 11.32
C GLY A 4 5.53 6.48 10.92
N VAL A 5 5.78 7.29 9.90
CA VAL A 5 4.78 8.10 9.21
C VAL A 5 5.07 8.02 7.71
N SER A 6 4.02 8.07 6.88
CA SER A 6 4.23 8.37 5.47
C SER A 6 4.53 9.86 5.27
N TYR A 7 5.44 10.16 4.36
CA TYR A 7 5.88 11.51 4.00
C TYR A 7 5.84 11.65 2.48
N PHE A 8 5.08 12.62 2.00
CA PHE A 8 4.89 12.89 0.57
C PHE A 8 4.44 14.33 0.35
N GLY A 9 4.36 14.73 -0.93
CA GLY A 9 3.89 16.04 -1.36
C GLY A 9 5.00 17.09 -1.50
N VAL A 10 6.21 16.81 -1.04
CA VAL A 10 7.34 17.74 -1.04
C VAL A 10 8.50 17.17 -1.86
N ARG A 11 8.67 17.64 -3.10
CA ARG A 11 9.79 17.26 -3.99
C ARG A 11 10.92 18.31 -4.00
N SER A 12 11.04 19.07 -2.92
CA SER A 12 12.17 19.99 -2.67
C SER A 12 13.07 19.38 -1.60
N PRO A 13 14.30 18.92 -1.93
CA PRO A 13 15.19 18.31 -0.96
C PRO A 13 15.46 19.20 0.26
N LYS A 14 15.52 20.53 0.05
CA LYS A 14 15.67 21.52 1.12
C LYS A 14 14.55 21.43 2.16
N PHE A 15 13.29 21.42 1.71
CA PHE A 15 12.14 21.38 2.61
C PHE A 15 11.89 19.98 3.16
N ALA A 16 12.11 18.94 2.34
CA ALA A 16 12.08 17.56 2.79
C ALA A 16 13.05 17.31 3.95
N ARG A 17 14.28 17.82 3.85
CA ARG A 17 15.26 17.73 4.93
C ARG A 17 14.77 18.37 6.23
N MET A 18 14.10 19.53 6.16
CA MET A 18 13.57 20.21 7.35
C MET A 18 12.49 19.37 8.04
N ASP A 19 11.57 18.81 7.27
CA ASP A 19 10.51 17.95 7.80
C ASP A 19 11.06 16.63 8.36
N LEU A 20 12.06 16.04 7.70
CA LEU A 20 12.73 14.81 8.18
C LEU A 20 13.44 15.00 9.52
N VAL A 21 14.05 16.17 9.74
CA VAL A 21 14.62 16.54 11.05
C VAL A 21 13.50 16.58 12.09
N GLN A 22 12.37 17.21 11.80
CA GLN A 22 11.23 17.26 12.73
C GLN A 22 10.63 15.87 12.98
N ILE A 23 10.56 15.01 11.97
CA ILE A 23 10.13 13.61 12.12
C ILE A 23 11.05 12.88 13.10
N LYS A 24 12.37 13.03 12.94
CA LYS A 24 13.36 12.43 13.85
C LYS A 24 13.24 12.98 15.29
N GLU A 25 13.16 14.30 15.45
CA GLU A 25 13.01 14.98 16.75
C GLU A 25 11.70 14.66 17.45
N ALA A 26 10.63 14.38 16.68
CA ALA A 26 9.37 13.89 17.21
C ALA A 26 9.47 12.47 17.79
N GLY A 27 10.57 11.75 17.55
CA GLY A 27 10.84 10.43 18.09
C GLY A 27 10.43 9.28 17.17
N TYR A 28 10.09 9.57 15.90
CA TYR A 28 9.91 8.56 14.87
C TYR A 28 11.26 7.97 14.47
N ASN A 29 11.26 6.68 14.10
CA ASN A 29 12.46 5.97 13.67
C ASN A 29 12.32 5.34 12.28
N ALA A 30 11.21 5.59 11.60
CA ALA A 30 10.99 5.21 10.21
C ALA A 30 10.19 6.26 9.45
N VAL A 31 10.35 6.26 8.13
CA VAL A 31 9.56 7.08 7.21
C VAL A 31 9.25 6.26 5.97
N LEU A 32 8.03 6.40 5.46
CA LEU A 32 7.66 5.88 4.14
C LEU A 32 7.59 7.04 3.15
N HIS A 33 8.33 6.95 2.05
CA HIS A 33 8.23 7.87 0.92
C HIS A 33 7.35 7.30 -0.18
N THR A 34 6.53 8.15 -0.79
CA THR A 34 5.76 7.77 -1.98
C THR A 34 6.59 7.97 -3.25
N TRP A 35 6.60 6.98 -4.14
CA TRP A 35 7.33 7.04 -5.40
C TRP A 35 6.43 6.62 -6.56
N SER A 36 5.78 7.62 -7.13
CA SER A 36 4.83 7.50 -8.24
C SER A 36 5.52 7.35 -9.61
N GLU A 37 4.72 7.24 -10.67
CA GLU A 37 5.20 7.25 -12.06
C GLU A 37 5.85 8.59 -12.43
N GLU A 38 5.27 9.70 -11.96
CA GLU A 38 5.82 11.04 -12.13
C GLU A 38 7.19 11.16 -11.46
N ASP A 39 7.30 10.62 -10.24
CA ASP A 39 8.57 10.62 -9.49
C ASP A 39 9.65 9.83 -10.23
N LEU A 40 9.31 8.67 -10.79
CA LEU A 40 10.23 7.87 -11.60
C LEU A 40 10.65 8.60 -12.89
N GLN A 41 9.73 9.32 -13.54
CA GLN A 41 9.99 9.95 -14.82
C GLN A 41 10.75 11.28 -14.69
N TYR A 42 10.41 12.11 -13.71
CA TYR A 42 10.86 13.50 -13.65
C TYR A 42 11.65 13.86 -12.40
N TYR A 43 11.52 13.08 -11.31
CA TYR A 43 12.13 13.40 -10.01
C TYR A 43 13.07 12.30 -9.49
N TYR A 44 13.63 11.45 -10.35
CA TYR A 44 14.50 10.34 -9.92
C TYR A 44 15.63 10.80 -8.99
N ASP A 45 16.49 11.72 -9.44
CA ASP A 45 17.64 12.17 -8.64
C ASP A 45 17.20 12.89 -7.36
N THR A 46 16.09 13.63 -7.42
CA THR A 46 15.47 14.30 -6.28
C THR A 46 14.98 13.29 -5.24
N MET A 47 14.25 12.25 -5.66
CA MET A 47 13.75 11.21 -4.77
C MET A 47 14.88 10.36 -4.20
N LYS A 48 15.89 10.03 -5.02
CA LYS A 48 17.12 9.38 -4.56
C LYS A 48 17.80 10.19 -3.46
N GLN A 49 17.94 11.50 -3.63
CA GLN A 49 18.49 12.38 -2.61
C GLN A 49 17.65 12.34 -1.32
N ILE A 50 16.33 12.50 -1.42
CA ILE A 50 15.42 12.50 -0.26
C ILE A 50 15.47 11.17 0.51
N VAL A 51 15.44 10.04 -0.20
CA VAL A 51 15.52 8.70 0.38
C VAL A 51 16.87 8.48 1.07
N ASN A 52 17.97 8.81 0.40
CA ASN A 52 19.31 8.64 0.97
C ASN A 52 19.56 9.56 2.16
N GLU A 53 19.08 10.81 2.12
CA GLU A 53 19.15 11.71 3.27
C GLU A 53 18.34 11.18 4.46
N SER A 54 17.17 10.60 4.22
CA SER A 54 16.35 9.97 5.27
C SER A 54 17.10 8.81 5.94
N ALA A 55 17.76 7.96 5.14
CA ALA A 55 18.56 6.86 5.63
C ALA A 55 19.81 7.35 6.39
N ALA A 56 20.50 8.37 5.89
CA ALA A 56 21.66 8.99 6.52
C ALA A 56 21.34 9.64 7.88
N MET A 57 20.08 10.08 8.08
CA MET A 57 19.57 10.52 9.38
C MET A 57 19.27 9.35 10.34
N GLY A 58 19.47 8.10 9.91
CA GLY A 58 19.22 6.89 10.67
C GLY A 58 17.74 6.55 10.82
N LEU A 59 16.90 6.93 9.86
CA LEU A 59 15.52 6.43 9.77
C LEU A 59 15.52 5.11 8.99
N SER A 60 14.67 4.17 9.39
CA SER A 60 14.32 3.03 8.54
C SER A 60 13.43 3.51 7.39
N VAL A 61 13.91 3.43 6.15
CA VAL A 61 13.22 4.02 5.00
C VAL A 61 12.41 2.97 4.25
N TYR A 62 11.12 3.23 4.12
CA TYR A 62 10.18 2.49 3.29
C TYR A 62 9.89 3.30 2.03
N VAL A 63 9.64 2.62 0.89
CA VAL A 63 9.16 3.26 -0.33
C VAL A 63 7.99 2.46 -0.91
N ASN A 64 6.91 3.11 -1.33
CA ASN A 64 5.79 2.46 -2.02
C ASN A 64 5.60 2.96 -3.46
N PRO A 65 5.11 2.11 -4.39
CA PRO A 65 4.76 2.47 -5.77
C PRO A 65 3.40 3.20 -5.82
N TRP A 66 3.31 4.35 -5.16
CA TRP A 66 2.05 5.08 -4.91
C TRP A 66 1.29 5.39 -6.21
N GLY A 67 0.09 4.83 -6.34
CA GLY A 67 -0.80 4.99 -7.51
C GLY A 67 -0.31 4.35 -8.82
N VAL A 68 0.85 3.70 -8.84
CA VAL A 68 1.45 3.16 -10.07
C VAL A 68 0.51 2.14 -10.74
N GLY A 69 0.20 2.37 -12.01
CA GLY A 69 -0.73 1.58 -12.81
C GLY A 69 -2.15 1.50 -12.26
N ARG A 70 -2.51 2.27 -11.22
CA ARG A 70 -3.70 2.07 -10.37
C ARG A 70 -3.88 0.62 -9.91
N VAL A 71 -2.77 -0.07 -9.67
CA VAL A 71 -2.74 -1.41 -9.05
C VAL A 71 -2.50 -1.30 -7.54
N PHE A 72 -1.85 -0.22 -7.10
CA PHE A 72 -1.54 0.06 -5.70
C PHE A 72 -2.35 1.23 -5.17
N GLY A 73 -2.50 1.30 -3.85
CA GLY A 73 -3.12 2.42 -3.15
C GLY A 73 -2.47 3.77 -3.50
N GLY A 74 -3.30 4.83 -3.52
CA GLY A 74 -2.82 6.20 -3.62
C GLY A 74 -3.57 7.15 -4.54
N GLU A 75 -3.33 8.46 -4.32
CA GLU A 75 -3.96 9.57 -5.06
C GLU A 75 -3.14 10.02 -6.28
N ALA A 76 -1.92 9.52 -6.45
CA ALA A 76 -1.11 9.82 -7.62
C ALA A 76 -1.79 9.31 -8.90
N TYR A 77 -1.77 10.12 -9.95
CA TYR A 77 -2.26 9.68 -11.25
C TYR A 77 -1.28 8.71 -11.91
N SER A 78 -1.86 7.78 -12.66
CA SER A 78 -1.13 6.83 -13.49
C SER A 78 -1.41 7.16 -14.95
N GLU A 79 -0.36 7.40 -15.74
CA GLU A 79 -0.44 7.63 -17.18
C GLU A 79 -0.15 6.37 -18.00
N LEU A 80 0.30 5.27 -17.38
CA LEU A 80 0.71 4.05 -18.10
C LEU A 80 -0.33 3.55 -19.10
N THR A 81 -1.59 3.45 -18.66
CA THR A 81 -2.70 2.96 -19.52
C THR A 81 -3.16 3.96 -20.58
N ALA A 82 -2.85 5.24 -20.40
CA ALA A 82 -3.08 6.26 -21.43
C ALA A 82 -1.99 6.22 -22.50
N ARG A 83 -0.75 5.90 -22.12
CA ARG A 83 0.39 5.78 -23.04
C ARG A 83 0.43 4.45 -23.78
N ASN A 84 0.02 3.37 -23.10
CA ASN A 84 -0.19 2.07 -23.70
C ASN A 84 -1.55 1.51 -23.29
N HIS A 85 -2.52 1.60 -24.20
CA HIS A 85 -3.89 1.16 -23.95
C HIS A 85 -4.02 -0.36 -23.85
N ASP A 86 -3.09 -1.12 -24.42
CA ASP A 86 -3.10 -2.59 -24.35
C ASP A 86 -2.85 -3.09 -22.92
N MET A 87 -2.24 -2.26 -22.06
CA MET A 87 -2.07 -2.56 -20.63
C MET A 87 -3.38 -2.52 -19.85
N CYS A 88 -4.44 -1.89 -20.37
CA CYS A 88 -5.68 -1.69 -19.63
C CYS A 88 -6.26 -3.01 -19.12
N GLN A 89 -6.72 -2.97 -17.88
CA GLN A 89 -7.73 -3.91 -17.42
C GLN A 89 -9.01 -3.69 -18.22
N VAL A 90 -9.69 -4.77 -18.58
CA VAL A 90 -10.95 -4.73 -19.31
C VAL A 90 -12.05 -5.28 -18.42
N ALA A 91 -13.14 -4.55 -18.25
CA ALA A 91 -14.26 -4.96 -17.42
C ALA A 91 -15.23 -5.87 -18.19
N LEU A 92 -16.31 -6.31 -17.52
CA LEU A 92 -17.32 -7.19 -18.11
C LEU A 92 -18.05 -6.58 -19.30
N ASP A 93 -18.28 -5.27 -19.28
CA ASP A 93 -18.87 -4.50 -20.38
C ASP A 93 -17.92 -4.34 -21.59
N GLY A 94 -16.74 -4.95 -21.55
CA GLY A 94 -15.72 -4.86 -22.59
C GLY A 94 -14.97 -3.53 -22.62
N LYS A 95 -15.28 -2.61 -21.70
CA LYS A 95 -14.62 -1.30 -21.67
C LYS A 95 -13.28 -1.37 -20.96
N PRO A 96 -12.26 -0.69 -21.50
CA PRO A 96 -10.98 -0.54 -20.83
C PRO A 96 -11.13 0.34 -19.58
N LYS A 97 -10.36 0.02 -18.55
CA LYS A 97 -10.27 0.77 -17.30
C LYS A 97 -8.90 1.43 -17.21
N VAL A 98 -8.85 2.53 -16.48
CA VAL A 98 -7.64 3.34 -16.22
C VAL A 98 -6.70 2.68 -15.20
N ALA A 99 -6.56 1.36 -15.27
CA ALA A 99 -5.69 0.56 -14.43
C ALA A 99 -4.97 -0.49 -15.28
N ALA A 100 -3.68 -0.67 -15.04
CA ALA A 100 -2.87 -1.67 -15.74
C ALA A 100 -3.22 -3.07 -15.25
N CYS A 101 -3.14 -4.06 -16.13
CA CYS A 101 -3.37 -5.45 -15.77
C CYS A 101 -2.10 -6.04 -15.14
N PRO A 102 -2.16 -6.62 -13.91
CA PRO A 102 -1.03 -7.30 -13.29
C PRO A 102 -0.46 -8.48 -14.09
N ASN A 103 -1.24 -9.03 -15.03
CA ASN A 103 -0.79 -10.08 -15.95
C ASN A 103 -0.19 -9.54 -17.26
N HIS A 104 -0.17 -8.22 -17.49
CA HIS A 104 0.36 -7.65 -18.72
C HIS A 104 1.90 -7.59 -18.67
N PRO A 105 2.62 -8.16 -19.65
CA PRO A 105 4.09 -8.22 -19.64
C PRO A 105 4.76 -6.85 -19.54
N GLU A 106 4.24 -5.84 -20.23
CA GLU A 106 4.84 -4.51 -20.16
C GLU A 106 4.62 -3.81 -18.82
N PHE A 107 3.52 -4.10 -18.11
CA PHE A 107 3.33 -3.58 -16.76
C PHE A 107 4.33 -4.23 -15.78
N ARG A 108 4.55 -5.55 -15.91
CA ARG A 108 5.58 -6.26 -15.14
C ARG A 108 6.98 -5.72 -15.43
N ALA A 109 7.31 -5.50 -16.70
CA ALA A 109 8.57 -4.89 -17.10
C ALA A 109 8.75 -3.47 -16.53
N TYR A 110 7.68 -2.66 -16.51
CA TYR A 110 7.70 -1.35 -15.86
C TYR A 110 7.98 -1.47 -14.37
N MET A 111 7.32 -2.41 -13.67
CA MET A 111 7.53 -2.61 -12.24
C MET A 111 8.95 -3.09 -11.92
N HIS A 112 9.54 -3.98 -12.72
CA HIS A 112 10.96 -4.33 -12.58
C HIS A 112 11.89 -3.12 -12.73
N LYS A 113 11.60 -2.22 -13.69
CA LYS A 113 12.35 -0.97 -13.84
C LYS A 113 12.17 -0.08 -12.60
N TRP A 114 10.96 0.06 -12.09
CA TRP A 114 10.68 0.82 -10.88
C TRP A 114 11.44 0.24 -9.68
N ILE A 115 11.38 -1.08 -9.46
CA ILE A 115 12.10 -1.78 -8.38
C ILE A 115 13.60 -1.56 -8.50
N ALA A 116 14.16 -1.73 -9.71
CA ALA A 116 15.58 -1.52 -9.95
C ALA A 116 16.00 -0.11 -9.55
N THR A 117 15.24 0.88 -9.98
CA THR A 117 15.50 2.29 -9.75
C THR A 117 15.43 2.64 -8.26
N VAL A 118 14.39 2.18 -7.56
CA VAL A 118 14.22 2.45 -6.13
C VAL A 118 15.27 1.71 -5.30
N CYS A 119 15.65 0.49 -5.68
CA CYS A 119 16.65 -0.30 -4.94
C CYS A 119 18.09 0.22 -5.10
N GLU A 120 18.38 1.11 -6.06
CA GLU A 120 19.64 1.86 -6.16
C GLU A 120 19.81 2.94 -5.09
N THR A 121 18.76 3.19 -4.30
CA THR A 121 18.78 4.09 -3.16
C THR A 121 19.06 3.34 -1.85
N ASP A 122 19.19 4.10 -0.76
CA ASP A 122 19.34 3.56 0.60
C ASP A 122 18.00 3.16 1.24
N VAL A 123 16.97 2.89 0.42
CA VAL A 123 15.74 2.25 0.88
C VAL A 123 16.04 0.93 1.61
N SER A 124 15.28 0.65 2.67
CA SER A 124 15.40 -0.59 3.43
C SER A 124 14.32 -1.60 3.07
N THR A 125 13.09 -1.11 2.86
CA THR A 125 11.91 -1.94 2.61
C THR A 125 11.06 -1.35 1.48
N ILE A 126 10.66 -2.18 0.52
CA ILE A 126 9.60 -1.83 -0.42
C ILE A 126 8.26 -2.19 0.23
N PHE A 127 7.35 -1.22 0.26
CA PHE A 127 6.01 -1.35 0.78
C PHE A 127 5.02 -1.52 -0.37
N TRP A 128 4.41 -2.69 -0.47
CA TRP A 128 3.43 -3.03 -1.48
C TRP A 128 2.04 -2.69 -0.95
N ASP A 129 1.57 -1.51 -1.32
CA ASP A 129 0.35 -0.90 -0.78
C ASP A 129 -0.90 -1.41 -1.49
N GLU A 130 -1.65 -2.29 -0.83
CA GLU A 130 -2.94 -2.81 -1.27
C GLU A 130 -3.00 -3.28 -2.74
N PRO A 131 -2.16 -4.22 -3.23
CA PRO A 131 -2.22 -4.66 -4.62
C PRO A 131 -3.61 -5.22 -5.00
N HIS A 132 -4.26 -4.64 -6.01
CA HIS A 132 -5.64 -4.99 -6.38
C HIS A 132 -5.94 -4.94 -7.88
N PHE A 133 -7.00 -5.63 -8.28
CA PHE A 133 -7.64 -5.37 -9.59
C PHE A 133 -8.55 -4.16 -9.49
N TYR A 134 -8.75 -3.48 -10.63
CA TYR A 134 -9.65 -2.34 -10.70
C TYR A 134 -11.05 -2.70 -10.20
N PHE A 135 -11.58 -1.83 -9.34
CA PHE A 135 -12.95 -1.88 -8.87
C PHE A 135 -13.52 -0.45 -8.83
N GLU A 136 -14.80 -0.33 -9.13
CA GLU A 136 -15.54 0.90 -8.84
C GLU A 136 -16.05 0.81 -7.40
N LYS A 137 -15.86 1.89 -6.62
CA LYS A 137 -16.42 1.96 -5.26
C LYS A 137 -17.93 1.72 -5.32
N GLY A 138 -18.40 0.63 -4.72
CA GLY A 138 -19.82 0.23 -4.70
C GLY A 138 -20.30 -0.65 -5.86
N GLY A 139 -19.44 -1.02 -6.82
CA GLY A 139 -19.82 -1.72 -8.05
C GLY A 139 -18.98 -2.95 -8.38
N LEU A 140 -19.13 -4.05 -7.63
CA LEU A 140 -18.49 -5.34 -7.97
C LEU A 140 -19.10 -6.05 -9.19
N SER A 141 -20.29 -5.64 -9.62
CA SER A 141 -21.02 -6.27 -10.72
C SER A 141 -20.31 -6.13 -12.08
N ASN A 142 -19.45 -5.11 -12.24
CA ASN A 142 -18.66 -4.88 -13.45
C ASN A 142 -17.15 -5.10 -13.18
N TRP A 143 -16.82 -6.29 -12.70
CA TRP A 143 -15.46 -6.62 -12.27
C TRP A 143 -14.44 -6.63 -13.42
N SER A 144 -13.19 -6.37 -13.05
CA SER A 144 -12.01 -6.52 -13.89
C SER A 144 -11.07 -7.59 -13.29
N CYS A 145 -10.23 -8.28 -14.07
CA CYS A 145 -9.86 -8.01 -15.46
C CYS A 145 -10.21 -9.18 -16.40
N ARG A 146 -10.71 -8.85 -17.59
CA ARG A 146 -11.01 -9.77 -18.72
C ARG A 146 -10.26 -9.39 -20.00
N CYS A 147 -9.11 -8.71 -19.89
CA CYS A 147 -8.27 -8.43 -21.05
C CYS A 147 -7.81 -9.73 -21.71
N GLU A 148 -7.30 -9.65 -22.94
CA GLU A 148 -6.87 -10.82 -23.72
C GLU A 148 -5.89 -11.70 -22.94
N LYS A 149 -4.89 -11.09 -22.28
CA LYS A 149 -3.89 -11.80 -21.46
C LYS A 149 -4.53 -12.56 -20.29
N CYS A 150 -5.51 -11.97 -19.61
CA CYS A 150 -6.22 -12.64 -18.53
C CYS A 150 -7.07 -13.81 -19.03
N ARG A 151 -7.78 -13.63 -20.15
CA ARG A 151 -8.59 -14.72 -20.74
C ARG A 151 -7.72 -15.88 -21.21
N GLU A 152 -6.58 -15.58 -21.84
CA GLU A 152 -5.61 -16.59 -22.26
C GLU A 152 -5.03 -17.34 -21.05
N LYS A 153 -4.53 -16.63 -20.03
CA LYS A 153 -3.97 -17.25 -18.81
C LYS A 153 -5.01 -18.10 -18.07
N PHE A 154 -6.26 -17.64 -18.01
CA PHE A 154 -7.37 -18.41 -17.45
C PHE A 154 -7.62 -19.69 -18.24
N ARG A 155 -7.77 -19.59 -19.57
CA ARG A 155 -8.04 -20.75 -20.42
C ARG A 155 -6.92 -21.78 -20.35
N THR A 156 -5.66 -21.34 -20.32
CA THR A 156 -4.52 -22.23 -20.14
C THR A 156 -4.59 -22.99 -18.82
N LYS A 157 -5.07 -22.34 -17.74
CA LYS A 157 -5.18 -22.96 -16.42
C LYS A 157 -6.36 -23.91 -16.29
N PHE A 158 -7.55 -23.50 -16.71
CA PHE A 158 -8.80 -24.23 -16.44
C PHE A 158 -9.31 -25.05 -17.64
N GLY A 159 -8.77 -24.85 -18.84
CA GLY A 159 -9.13 -25.59 -20.04
C GLY A 159 -10.42 -25.13 -20.71
N TYR A 160 -11.02 -24.00 -20.29
CA TYR A 160 -12.23 -23.43 -20.87
C TYR A 160 -12.20 -21.89 -20.89
N GLU A 161 -13.10 -21.27 -21.64
CA GLU A 161 -13.18 -19.81 -21.79
C GLU A 161 -13.62 -19.13 -20.47
N MET A 162 -13.02 -17.98 -20.15
CA MET A 162 -13.32 -17.27 -18.90
C MET A 162 -14.79 -16.83 -18.85
N PRO A 163 -15.60 -17.29 -17.88
CA PRO A 163 -17.03 -17.00 -17.80
C PRO A 163 -17.27 -15.55 -17.36
N ALA A 164 -18.36 -14.93 -17.80
CA ALA A 164 -18.72 -13.55 -17.41
C ALA A 164 -19.14 -13.45 -15.94
N GLU A 165 -19.66 -14.53 -15.37
CA GLU A 165 -19.97 -14.62 -13.95
C GLU A 165 -18.69 -14.74 -13.11
N LEU A 166 -18.71 -14.17 -11.91
CA LEU A 166 -17.62 -14.27 -10.95
C LEU A 166 -17.68 -15.64 -10.24
N THR A 167 -17.46 -16.72 -11.01
CA THR A 167 -17.39 -18.09 -10.49
C THR A 167 -16.20 -18.28 -9.55
N ASP A 168 -16.17 -19.37 -8.80
CA ASP A 168 -15.05 -19.64 -7.89
C ASP A 168 -13.72 -19.82 -8.63
N ASP A 169 -13.72 -20.38 -9.85
CA ASP A 169 -12.55 -20.44 -10.72
C ASP A 169 -12.05 -19.03 -11.12
N VAL A 170 -12.96 -18.10 -11.40
CA VAL A 170 -12.59 -16.70 -11.72
C VAL A 170 -12.02 -15.99 -10.49
N LYS A 171 -12.62 -16.19 -9.31
CA LYS A 171 -12.08 -15.63 -8.05
C LYS A 171 -10.69 -16.17 -7.77
N LEU A 172 -10.52 -17.49 -7.88
CA LEU A 172 -9.24 -18.17 -7.69
C LEU A 172 -8.19 -17.66 -8.68
N PHE A 173 -8.55 -17.53 -9.96
CA PHE A 173 -7.68 -16.97 -11.00
C PHE A 173 -7.20 -15.56 -10.67
N ARG A 174 -8.11 -14.69 -10.24
CA ARG A 174 -7.80 -13.30 -9.87
C ARG A 174 -6.84 -13.30 -8.69
N GLU A 175 -7.16 -14.02 -7.62
CA GLU A 175 -6.30 -14.08 -6.44
C GLU A 175 -4.91 -14.62 -6.80
N GLU A 176 -4.82 -15.70 -7.56
CA GLU A 176 -3.55 -16.24 -8.04
C GLU A 176 -2.77 -15.29 -8.94
N SER A 177 -3.45 -14.50 -9.78
CA SER A 177 -2.78 -13.53 -10.64
C SER A 177 -2.08 -12.43 -9.82
N LEU A 178 -2.70 -12.00 -8.72
CA LEU A 178 -2.10 -11.04 -7.79
C LEU A 178 -0.97 -11.68 -6.98
N ILE A 179 -1.13 -12.93 -6.52
CA ILE A 179 -0.07 -13.66 -5.82
C ILE A 179 1.14 -13.90 -6.72
N ASP A 180 0.93 -14.30 -7.97
CA ASP A 180 1.99 -14.50 -8.97
C ASP A 180 2.71 -13.20 -9.32
N PHE A 181 1.97 -12.09 -9.43
CA PHE A 181 2.57 -10.76 -9.58
C PHE A 181 3.41 -10.39 -8.34
N LEU A 182 2.87 -10.57 -7.13
CA LEU A 182 3.59 -10.23 -5.90
C LEU A 182 4.81 -11.11 -5.67
N ASP A 183 4.76 -12.41 -5.95
CA ASP A 183 5.93 -13.28 -5.84
C ASP A 183 7.03 -12.78 -6.78
N GLU A 184 6.72 -12.54 -8.06
CA GLU A 184 7.71 -11.99 -9.02
C GLU A 184 8.35 -10.68 -8.54
N MET A 185 7.52 -9.70 -8.14
CA MET A 185 7.99 -8.39 -7.72
C MET A 185 8.79 -8.45 -6.41
N THR A 186 8.33 -9.22 -5.42
CA THR A 186 9.01 -9.34 -4.13
C THR A 186 10.32 -10.10 -4.24
N GLN A 187 10.41 -11.11 -5.12
CA GLN A 187 11.66 -11.82 -5.40
C GLN A 187 12.71 -10.91 -6.04
N ASP A 188 12.32 -10.00 -6.95
CA ASP A 188 13.24 -9.00 -7.52
C ASP A 188 13.78 -8.05 -6.44
N VAL A 189 12.92 -7.57 -5.54
CA VAL A 189 13.35 -6.75 -4.39
C VAL A 189 14.33 -7.51 -3.49
N LYS A 190 14.04 -8.79 -3.18
CA LYS A 190 14.90 -9.64 -2.36
C LYS A 190 16.24 -9.93 -3.03
N ALA A 191 16.24 -10.16 -4.34
CA ALA A 191 17.47 -10.37 -5.13
C ALA A 191 18.40 -9.14 -5.10
N ARG A 192 17.83 -7.94 -4.88
CA ARG A 192 18.56 -6.68 -4.68
C ARG A 192 18.95 -6.41 -3.23
N GLY A 193 18.73 -7.38 -2.34
CA GLY A 193 19.11 -7.30 -0.92
C GLY A 193 18.22 -6.38 -0.09
N LYS A 194 17.01 -6.06 -0.56
CA LYS A 194 16.04 -5.22 0.16
C LYS A 194 14.91 -6.07 0.74
N ARG A 195 14.17 -5.50 1.70
CA ARG A 195 13.04 -6.17 2.37
C ARG A 195 11.73 -5.87 1.68
N ASN A 196 10.74 -6.74 1.87
CA ASN A 196 9.36 -6.52 1.41
C ASN A 196 8.38 -6.47 2.58
N CYS A 197 7.55 -5.42 2.59
CA CYS A 197 6.34 -5.35 3.40
C CYS A 197 5.12 -5.31 2.47
N VAL A 198 4.13 -6.17 2.70
CA VAL A 198 2.91 -6.17 1.88
C VAL A 198 1.71 -5.78 2.74
N CYS A 199 0.99 -4.73 2.33
CA CYS A 199 -0.22 -4.24 2.99
C CYS A 199 -1.46 -4.81 2.34
N MET A 200 -2.26 -5.50 3.14
CA MET A 200 -3.47 -6.18 2.70
C MET A 200 -4.67 -5.27 2.91
N LEU A 201 -5.48 -5.16 1.86
CA LEU A 201 -6.82 -4.59 1.97
C LEU A 201 -7.60 -5.28 3.10
N PRO A 202 -8.28 -4.51 3.96
CA PRO A 202 -9.17 -5.07 4.95
C PRO A 202 -10.27 -5.94 4.31
N PRO A 203 -10.75 -6.99 5.00
CA PRO A 203 -11.59 -8.04 4.42
C PRO A 203 -12.98 -7.59 3.95
N TRP A 204 -13.40 -6.35 4.25
CA TRP A 204 -14.65 -5.77 3.73
C TRP A 204 -14.47 -5.06 2.37
N PHE A 205 -13.25 -5.08 1.80
CA PHE A 205 -12.98 -4.58 0.45
C PHE A 205 -12.74 -5.74 -0.54
N PRO A 206 -13.74 -6.08 -1.37
CA PRO A 206 -13.78 -7.30 -2.19
C PRO A 206 -12.94 -7.23 -3.49
N ALA A 207 -11.82 -6.50 -3.46
CA ALA A 207 -10.95 -6.27 -4.61
C ALA A 207 -9.51 -6.77 -4.41
N GLY A 208 -9.16 -7.13 -3.18
CA GLY A 208 -7.83 -7.55 -2.79
C GLY A 208 -7.65 -9.06 -2.69
N LEU A 209 -6.71 -9.45 -1.84
CA LEU A 209 -6.35 -10.82 -1.51
C LEU A 209 -7.07 -11.24 -0.23
N ASP A 210 -8.07 -12.11 -0.34
CA ASP A 210 -8.90 -12.53 0.79
C ASP A 210 -8.13 -13.43 1.78
N ASP A 211 -7.29 -14.35 1.26
CA ASP A 211 -6.42 -15.20 2.07
C ASP A 211 -5.02 -14.58 2.24
N TRP A 212 -4.85 -13.83 3.33
CA TRP A 212 -3.57 -13.23 3.72
C TRP A 212 -2.47 -14.27 3.97
N GLY A 213 -2.83 -15.53 4.25
CA GLY A 213 -1.88 -16.62 4.39
C GLY A 213 -1.14 -16.94 3.09
N ARG A 214 -1.73 -16.66 1.93
CA ARG A 214 -1.07 -16.84 0.63
C ARG A 214 0.06 -15.83 0.44
N VAL A 215 -0.15 -14.58 0.84
CA VAL A 215 0.88 -13.53 0.83
C VAL A 215 1.98 -13.86 1.84
N ALA A 216 1.58 -14.22 3.07
CA ALA A 216 2.53 -14.55 4.12
C ALA A 216 3.33 -15.82 3.84
N ARG A 217 2.91 -16.67 2.90
CA ARG A 217 3.68 -17.85 2.46
C ARG A 217 4.82 -17.49 1.50
N LEU A 218 4.77 -16.34 0.84
CA LEU A 218 5.80 -15.96 -0.12
C LEU A 218 7.16 -15.82 0.58
N ASP A 219 8.18 -16.47 0.02
CA ASP A 219 9.52 -16.54 0.61
C ASP A 219 10.23 -15.19 0.64
N ALA A 220 9.85 -14.29 -0.27
CA ALA A 220 10.43 -12.96 -0.37
C ALA A 220 9.68 -11.89 0.43
N VAL A 221 8.56 -12.22 1.07
CA VAL A 221 7.84 -11.31 1.97
C VAL A 221 8.43 -11.39 3.38
N ASP A 222 8.84 -10.26 3.95
CA ASP A 222 9.43 -10.20 5.30
C ASP A 222 8.43 -9.74 6.37
N GLU A 223 7.51 -8.87 5.98
CA GLU A 223 6.56 -8.19 6.85
C GLU A 223 5.18 -8.13 6.18
N ILE A 224 4.12 -8.37 6.95
CA ILE A 224 2.74 -8.17 6.50
C ILE A 224 2.09 -7.03 7.26
N ALA A 225 1.22 -6.29 6.58
CA ALA A 225 0.53 -5.14 7.12
C ALA A 225 -0.95 -5.11 6.69
N SER A 226 -1.72 -4.25 7.33
CA SER A 226 -3.07 -3.85 6.91
C SER A 226 -3.39 -2.48 7.52
N ASP A 227 -4.45 -1.87 7.01
CA ASP A 227 -4.87 -0.48 7.20
C ASP A 227 -6.42 -0.39 7.31
N PRO A 228 -7.01 -0.74 8.47
CA PRO A 228 -8.45 -0.67 8.67
C PRO A 228 -8.93 0.78 8.86
N TYR A 229 -8.73 1.61 7.85
CA TYR A 229 -9.11 3.02 7.83
C TYR A 229 -10.64 3.17 7.91
N TRP A 230 -11.10 4.04 8.81
CA TRP A 230 -12.51 4.34 8.98
C TRP A 230 -12.98 5.45 8.04
N GLU A 231 -14.25 5.46 7.70
CA GLU A 231 -14.90 6.56 6.96
C GLU A 231 -15.32 7.70 7.91
N ARG A 232 -15.57 8.89 7.36
CA ARG A 232 -16.14 10.01 8.15
C ARG A 232 -17.49 9.60 8.76
N GLY A 233 -17.73 10.00 10.00
CA GLY A 233 -18.92 9.62 10.76
C GLY A 233 -18.90 8.22 11.39
N ALA A 234 -17.84 7.43 11.19
CA ALA A 234 -17.67 6.15 11.93
C ALA A 234 -17.67 6.40 13.45
N SER A 235 -18.22 5.47 14.23
CA SER A 235 -18.22 5.57 15.69
C SER A 235 -16.86 5.18 16.28
N GLU A 236 -16.60 5.60 17.52
CA GLU A 236 -15.42 5.15 18.27
C GLU A 236 -15.38 3.61 18.38
N GLU A 237 -16.53 2.98 18.66
CA GLU A 237 -16.63 1.52 18.77
C GLU A 237 -16.28 0.83 17.44
N TRP A 238 -16.64 1.42 16.30
CA TRP A 238 -16.26 0.90 14.99
C TRP A 238 -14.74 0.90 14.83
N VAL A 239 -14.07 2.02 15.16
CA VAL A 239 -12.60 2.11 15.09
C VAL A 239 -11.98 1.05 15.98
N ARG A 240 -12.48 0.92 17.21
CA ARG A 240 -12.00 -0.06 18.18
C ARG A 240 -12.14 -1.49 17.67
N GLU A 241 -13.33 -1.88 17.24
CA GLU A 241 -13.63 -3.22 16.74
C GLU A 241 -12.77 -3.56 15.53
N LYS A 242 -12.70 -2.67 14.53
CA LYS A 242 -12.00 -2.97 13.27
C LYS A 242 -10.48 -3.01 13.41
N TYR A 243 -9.87 -2.18 14.26
CA TYR A 243 -8.45 -2.34 14.55
C TYR A 243 -8.17 -3.62 15.35
N ARG A 244 -9.02 -3.98 16.32
CA ARG A 244 -8.86 -5.22 17.11
C ARG A 244 -8.96 -6.47 16.24
N GLU A 245 -10.00 -6.57 15.41
CA GLU A 245 -10.22 -7.69 14.49
C GLU A 245 -9.05 -7.85 13.51
N THR A 246 -8.67 -6.74 12.87
CA THR A 246 -7.59 -6.71 11.87
C THR A 246 -6.25 -7.05 12.51
N ALA A 247 -5.95 -6.48 13.68
CA ALA A 247 -4.70 -6.74 14.39
C ALA A 247 -4.59 -8.21 14.81
N ASN A 248 -5.66 -8.81 15.35
CA ASN A 248 -5.67 -10.23 15.71
C ASN A 248 -5.45 -11.13 14.50
N LYS A 249 -6.15 -10.86 13.37
CA LYS A 249 -5.97 -11.60 12.12
C LYS A 249 -4.54 -11.49 11.59
N LEU A 250 -3.96 -10.28 11.58
CA LEU A 250 -2.57 -10.08 11.15
C LEU A 250 -1.58 -10.85 12.02
N VAL A 251 -1.73 -10.79 13.35
CA VAL A 251 -0.83 -11.47 14.29
C VAL A 251 -0.93 -13.00 14.17
N GLU A 252 -2.14 -13.54 13.96
CA GLU A 252 -2.34 -14.97 13.71
C GLU A 252 -1.56 -15.43 12.47
N VAL A 253 -1.74 -14.72 11.34
CA VAL A 253 -1.08 -15.04 10.07
C VAL A 253 0.43 -14.86 10.18
N ALA A 254 0.89 -13.75 10.75
CA ALA A 254 2.32 -13.46 10.95
C ALA A 254 2.99 -14.54 11.81
N THR A 255 2.33 -14.98 12.89
CA THR A 255 2.85 -16.04 13.76
C THR A 255 2.93 -17.38 13.01
N ARG A 256 1.88 -17.74 12.27
CA ARG A 256 1.84 -19.00 11.49
C ARG A 256 2.97 -19.10 10.48
N TYR A 257 3.28 -18.00 9.80
CA TYR A 257 4.28 -17.95 8.72
C TYR A 257 5.60 -17.27 9.11
N ARG A 258 5.80 -16.98 10.41
CA ARG A 258 7.01 -16.35 10.96
C ARG A 258 7.39 -15.04 10.27
N LYS A 259 6.40 -14.19 10.00
CA LYS A 259 6.60 -12.86 9.40
C LYS A 259 6.60 -11.77 10.47
N SER A 260 7.24 -10.64 10.16
CA SER A 260 7.02 -9.42 10.93
C SER A 260 5.60 -8.89 10.68
N VAL A 261 5.05 -8.13 11.63
CA VAL A 261 3.70 -7.58 11.54
C VAL A 261 3.70 -6.09 11.78
N GLN A 262 2.98 -5.36 10.94
CA GLN A 262 2.86 -3.91 10.95
C GLN A 262 1.39 -3.47 10.89
N MET A 263 1.04 -2.36 11.53
CA MET A 263 -0.29 -1.74 11.42
C MET A 263 -0.18 -0.29 10.93
N TRP A 264 -1.11 0.10 10.07
CA TRP A 264 -1.27 1.47 9.60
C TRP A 264 -2.48 2.14 10.24
N VAL A 265 -2.25 3.33 10.82
CA VAL A 265 -3.27 4.15 11.48
C VAL A 265 -3.68 5.29 10.56
N LYS A 266 -4.99 5.50 10.42
CA LYS A 266 -5.53 6.63 9.69
C LYS A 266 -5.18 7.94 10.42
N ALA A 267 -4.47 8.83 9.74
CA ALA A 267 -4.12 10.18 10.17
C ALA A 267 -4.37 11.19 9.02
N TYR A 268 -5.43 10.95 8.26
CA TYR A 268 -5.94 11.79 7.18
C TYR A 268 -7.46 11.87 7.29
N GLN A 269 -8.06 12.96 6.81
CA GLN A 269 -9.51 13.23 6.90
C GLN A 269 -10.09 12.96 8.30
N ILE A 270 -9.34 13.32 9.34
CA ILE A 270 -9.80 13.22 10.72
C ILE A 270 -10.68 14.43 11.02
N GLU A 271 -11.89 14.15 11.50
CA GLU A 271 -12.86 15.16 11.90
C GLU A 271 -12.41 15.86 13.19
N ALA A 272 -12.60 17.17 13.28
CA ALA A 272 -12.26 17.91 14.49
C ALA A 272 -13.00 17.34 15.71
N GLY A 273 -12.27 17.03 16.79
CA GLY A 273 -12.81 16.39 17.99
C GLY A 273 -12.80 14.85 17.94
N ARG A 274 -12.33 14.24 16.84
CA ARG A 274 -12.19 12.78 16.68
C ARG A 274 -10.73 12.31 16.66
N GLU A 275 -9.78 13.17 17.01
CA GLU A 275 -8.35 12.84 16.97
C GLU A 275 -7.98 11.72 17.95
N ASN A 276 -8.76 11.51 19.02
CA ASN A 276 -8.57 10.39 19.94
C ASN A 276 -8.77 9.00 19.30
N ASP A 277 -9.45 8.90 18.16
CA ASP A 277 -9.60 7.63 17.42
C ASP A 277 -8.24 7.04 17.03
N LEU A 278 -7.22 7.88 16.78
CA LEU A 278 -5.86 7.44 16.51
C LEU A 278 -5.25 6.72 17.72
N ALA A 279 -5.48 7.23 18.92
CA ALA A 279 -4.97 6.61 20.15
C ALA A 279 -5.62 5.24 20.40
N ILE A 280 -6.90 5.11 20.06
CA ILE A 280 -7.65 3.86 20.15
C ILE A 280 -7.10 2.84 19.15
N ALA A 281 -6.96 3.23 17.88
CA ALA A 281 -6.35 2.41 16.84
C ALA A 281 -4.96 1.87 17.25
N VAL A 282 -4.11 2.74 17.80
CA VAL A 282 -2.79 2.35 18.32
C VAL A 282 -2.90 1.40 19.51
N ALA A 283 -3.82 1.66 20.45
CA ALA A 283 -4.00 0.84 21.65
C ALA A 283 -4.45 -0.59 21.30
N GLU A 284 -5.46 -0.74 20.44
CA GLU A 284 -5.96 -2.06 20.01
C GLU A 284 -4.86 -2.85 19.26
N SER A 285 -4.08 -2.16 18.42
CA SER A 285 -2.95 -2.76 17.70
C SER A 285 -1.86 -3.27 18.65
N ARG A 286 -1.50 -2.46 19.66
CA ARG A 286 -0.52 -2.84 20.69
C ARG A 286 -1.03 -3.97 21.57
N ALA A 287 -2.33 -4.00 21.89
CA ALA A 287 -2.95 -5.05 22.68
C ALA A 287 -2.85 -6.43 22.01
N ALA A 288 -2.97 -6.47 20.67
CA ALA A 288 -2.72 -7.69 19.89
C ALA A 288 -1.23 -8.08 19.78
N GLY A 289 -0.31 -7.20 20.19
CA GLY A 289 1.13 -7.43 20.16
C GLY A 289 1.87 -6.80 18.97
N ILE A 290 1.19 -6.00 18.14
CA ILE A 290 1.82 -5.29 17.01
C ILE A 290 2.67 -4.14 17.54
N LYS A 291 3.97 -4.15 17.19
CA LYS A 291 4.95 -3.13 17.61
C LYS A 291 5.43 -2.23 16.48
N ASN A 292 5.16 -2.58 15.23
CA ASN A 292 5.51 -1.73 14.10
C ASN A 292 4.25 -0.98 13.69
N ILE A 293 4.20 0.32 14.00
CA ILE A 293 3.01 1.14 13.77
C ILE A 293 3.41 2.34 12.93
N PHE A 294 2.70 2.51 11.82
CA PHE A 294 2.81 3.67 10.95
C PHE A 294 1.50 4.48 10.97
N ALA A 295 1.58 5.74 10.59
CA ALA A 295 0.41 6.52 10.23
C ALA A 295 0.48 7.00 8.78
N TRP A 296 -0.67 6.99 8.12
CA TRP A 296 -0.91 7.75 6.92
C TRP A 296 -1.69 9.02 7.30
N SER A 297 -1.10 10.21 7.42
CA SER A 297 0.29 10.57 7.09
C SER A 297 0.88 11.61 8.05
N TYR A 298 2.15 11.99 7.82
CA TYR A 298 2.81 13.08 8.53
C TYR A 298 1.95 14.36 8.55
N ARG A 299 1.86 14.99 9.72
CA ARG A 299 1.09 16.23 9.97
C ARG A 299 -0.32 16.21 9.37
N GLY A 300 -1.08 15.15 9.62
CA GLY A 300 -2.51 15.13 9.26
C GLY A 300 -2.79 15.32 7.77
N THR A 301 -1.81 15.05 6.90
CA THR A 301 -1.87 15.30 5.45
C THR A 301 -2.10 16.79 5.10
N GLU A 302 -1.43 17.72 5.78
CA GLU A 302 -1.70 19.16 5.67
C GLU A 302 -1.58 19.76 4.25
N THR A 303 -0.78 19.14 3.36
CA THR A 303 -0.47 19.64 2.02
C THR A 303 -1.40 19.12 0.92
N LEU A 304 -2.08 17.98 1.12
CA LEU A 304 -3.00 17.40 0.14
C LEU A 304 -4.44 17.64 0.59
N SER A 305 -5.06 18.70 0.06
CA SER A 305 -6.37 19.23 0.49
C SER A 305 -7.49 18.18 0.52
N TRP A 306 -7.49 17.23 -0.43
CA TRP A 306 -8.48 16.16 -0.48
C TRP A 306 -8.41 15.23 0.75
N LEU A 307 -7.20 14.94 1.24
CA LEU A 307 -6.96 14.05 2.37
C LEU A 307 -6.75 14.80 3.70
N LYS A 308 -6.66 16.12 3.67
CA LYS A 308 -6.34 16.93 4.84
C LYS A 308 -7.32 16.67 5.99
N SER A 309 -6.78 16.46 7.19
CA SER A 309 -7.54 16.44 8.44
C SER A 309 -7.98 17.84 8.85
N ASP A 310 -9.10 17.95 9.58
CA ASP A 310 -9.64 19.24 9.99
C ASP A 310 -8.67 19.99 10.95
N ASN A 311 -7.95 19.25 11.80
CA ASN A 311 -6.87 19.77 12.66
C ASN A 311 -5.58 18.95 12.53
N PRO A 312 -4.70 19.27 11.57
CA PRO A 312 -3.49 18.50 11.29
C PRO A 312 -2.47 18.46 12.44
N ASP A 313 -2.33 19.54 13.20
CA ASP A 313 -1.39 19.63 14.32
C ASP A 313 -1.86 18.77 15.50
N GLU A 314 -3.16 18.74 15.78
CA GLU A 314 -3.72 17.87 16.82
C GLU A 314 -3.61 16.40 16.45
N VAL A 315 -3.87 16.04 15.19
CA VAL A 315 -3.63 14.67 14.68
C VAL A 315 -2.18 14.25 14.89
N ALA A 316 -1.22 15.11 14.54
CA ALA A 316 0.20 14.84 14.75
C ALA A 316 0.53 14.66 16.24
N ARG A 317 -0.02 15.52 17.10
CA ARG A 317 0.17 15.46 18.56
C ARG A 317 -0.38 14.18 19.16
N VAL A 318 -1.61 13.79 18.82
CA VAL A 318 -2.27 12.60 19.37
C VAL A 318 -1.58 11.33 18.89
N PHE A 319 -1.29 11.21 17.59
CA PHE A 319 -0.59 10.05 17.07
C PHE A 319 0.79 9.88 17.71
N ARG A 320 1.59 10.97 17.76
CA ARG A 320 2.90 10.97 18.43
C ARG A 320 2.79 10.49 19.87
N LYS A 321 1.86 11.04 20.65
CA LYS A 321 1.65 10.64 22.04
C LYS A 321 1.29 9.15 22.16
N ALA A 322 0.50 8.62 21.23
CA ALA A 322 0.04 7.23 21.27
C ALA A 322 1.14 6.22 20.92
N VAL A 323 2.04 6.55 19.98
CA VAL A 323 3.09 5.62 19.50
C VAL A 323 4.43 5.74 20.22
N LEU A 324 4.64 6.80 21.00
CA LEU A 324 5.77 6.88 21.94
C LEU A 324 5.52 6.03 23.21
#